data_AF-A0AAD5DKY9-F1
#
_entry.id   AF-A0AAD5DKY9-F1
#
_cell.length_a   1.000
_cell.length_b   1.000
_cell.length_c   1.000
_cell.angle_alpha   90.00
_cell.angle_beta   90.00
_cell.angle_gamma   90.00
#
_symmetry.space_group_name_H-M   'P 1'
#
loop_
_entity.id
_entity.type
_entity.pdbx_description
1 polymer ?
#
loop_
_entity_poly.entity_id
_entity_poly.type
_entity_poly.pdbx_seq_one_letter_code
_entity_poly.pdbx_strand_id
1 'polypeptide(L)'
;MSLSLQFSKLSLSSSKQISSTASFKAPSAAAKPLQAAFRRTPLRIQAARIGGVEVPNQKYVEFSLQYIFGIGHTTAKAILASTGVENKRTKDLTEEELTTLREEVDKYTVEGDLRRFNSLNIKRLKEIGCYRGRRHYNNLPVRGQRTKNNARTRKGKAKPIAGKKIGRK
;
A
#
# COMPACT_ATOMS: atom_id res chain seq x y z
N MET A 1 -5.64 70.05 -0.97
CA MET A 1 -5.50 68.73 -1.61
C MET A 1 -6.89 68.07 -1.52
N SER A 2 -7.86 68.57 -2.32
CA SER A 2 -8.38 67.92 -3.55
C SER A 2 -8.88 66.48 -3.31
N LEU A 3 -10.10 66.05 -3.63
CA LEU A 3 -11.30 66.60 -4.28
C LEU A 3 -12.33 65.44 -4.29
N SER A 4 -13.64 65.73 -4.17
CA SER A 4 -14.77 65.05 -4.89
C SER A 4 -15.13 63.58 -4.52
N LEU A 5 -16.37 63.04 -4.46
CA LEU A 5 -17.82 63.38 -4.60
C LEU A 5 -18.58 62.36 -3.70
N GLN A 6 -19.64 62.60 -2.91
CA GLN A 6 -21.01 63.12 -3.09
C GLN A 6 -21.98 62.34 -4.02
N PHE A 7 -23.09 61.88 -3.39
CA PHE A 7 -24.42 61.50 -3.90
C PHE A 7 -24.53 60.23 -4.78
N SER A 8 -25.59 59.42 -4.79
CA SER A 8 -26.93 59.44 -4.18
C SER A 8 -27.60 58.08 -4.46
N LYS A 9 -28.51 57.66 -3.58
CA LYS A 9 -29.52 56.60 -3.81
C LYS A 9 -30.36 56.89 -5.05
N LEU A 10 -30.78 55.85 -5.78
CA LEU A 10 -32.16 55.65 -6.28
C LEU A 10 -32.31 54.30 -7.02
N SER A 11 -33.37 53.58 -6.64
CA SER A 11 -33.92 52.38 -7.28
C SER A 11 -34.60 52.70 -8.62
N LEU A 12 -34.69 51.74 -9.54
CA LEU A 12 -35.96 51.33 -10.19
C LEU A 12 -35.80 50.07 -11.08
N SER A 13 -36.80 49.22 -10.96
CA SER A 13 -37.30 48.14 -11.82
C SER A 13 -36.86 48.02 -13.29
N SER A 14 -36.73 46.77 -13.74
CA SER A 14 -37.52 46.12 -14.83
C SER A 14 -36.69 45.43 -15.93
N SER A 15 -37.02 44.14 -16.10
CA SER A 15 -37.07 43.35 -17.33
C SER A 15 -36.00 43.54 -18.42
N LYS A 16 -35.30 42.44 -18.72
CA LYS A 16 -35.43 41.78 -20.04
C LYS A 16 -34.80 40.39 -20.07
N GLN A 17 -35.62 39.48 -20.58
CA GLN A 17 -35.35 38.11 -20.97
C GLN A 17 -34.18 38.03 -21.95
N ILE A 18 -33.33 37.02 -21.80
CA ILE A 18 -32.52 36.50 -22.91
C ILE A 18 -32.91 35.03 -23.08
N SER A 19 -33.91 34.84 -23.93
CA SER A 19 -34.19 33.59 -24.61
C SER A 19 -33.29 33.49 -25.84
N SER A 20 -32.47 32.45 -25.94
CA SER A 20 -32.14 31.88 -27.24
C SER A 20 -31.60 30.46 -27.06
N THR A 21 -32.42 29.54 -27.55
CA THR A 21 -32.18 28.14 -27.83
C THR A 21 -30.82 27.87 -28.46
N ALA A 22 -29.97 27.12 -27.76
CA ALA A 22 -28.89 26.37 -28.38
C ALA A 22 -29.06 24.90 -27.97
N SER A 23 -29.63 24.13 -28.90
CA SER A 23 -29.73 22.68 -28.86
C SER A 23 -28.33 22.06 -28.71
N PHE A 24 -28.01 21.53 -27.53
CA PHE A 24 -26.83 20.69 -27.35
C PHE A 24 -27.03 19.38 -28.10
N LYS A 25 -26.45 19.30 -29.30
CA LYS A 25 -26.32 18.06 -30.07
C LYS A 25 -25.27 17.18 -29.37
N ALA A 26 -25.72 16.05 -28.82
CA ALA A 26 -24.82 15.08 -28.21
C ALA A 26 -23.82 14.55 -29.25
N PRO A 27 -22.50 14.54 -28.98
CA PRO A 27 -21.56 13.86 -29.86
C PRO A 27 -21.74 12.34 -29.73
N SER A 28 -22.42 11.75 -30.70
CA SER A 28 -22.37 10.31 -30.98
C SER A 28 -20.99 9.96 -31.53
N ALA A 29 -20.06 9.65 -30.64
CA ALA A 29 -18.77 9.06 -31.01
C ALA A 29 -18.55 7.81 -30.15
N ALA A 30 -18.59 6.67 -30.84
CA ALA A 30 -18.35 5.31 -30.37
C ALA A 30 -17.55 5.21 -29.07
N ALA A 31 -18.20 4.71 -28.02
CA ALA A 31 -17.53 4.25 -26.81
C ALA A 31 -16.57 3.11 -27.18
N LYS A 32 -15.29 3.43 -27.31
CA LYS A 32 -14.22 2.42 -27.37
C LYS A 32 -14.32 1.60 -26.07
N PRO A 33 -14.23 0.26 -26.13
CA PRO A 33 -14.32 -0.55 -24.93
C PRO A 33 -13.20 -0.13 -23.98
N LEU A 34 -13.54 0.05 -22.70
CA LEU A 34 -12.59 0.22 -21.59
C LEU A 34 -11.80 -1.09 -21.37
N GLN A 35 -11.11 -1.56 -22.40
CA GLN A 35 -10.11 -2.61 -22.37
C GLN A 35 -8.71 -1.96 -22.46
N ALA A 36 -8.47 -0.92 -21.66
CA ALA A 36 -7.12 -0.66 -21.21
C ALA A 36 -6.90 -1.53 -19.97
N ALA A 37 -6.68 -2.82 -20.22
CA ALA A 37 -6.07 -3.69 -19.25
C ALA A 37 -4.89 -2.94 -18.64
N PHE A 38 -4.85 -2.86 -17.31
CA PHE A 38 -3.62 -2.62 -16.55
C PHE A 38 -2.68 -3.76 -16.92
N ARG A 39 -2.07 -3.68 -18.11
CA ARG A 39 -0.96 -4.51 -18.51
C ARG A 39 0.09 -4.14 -17.49
N ARG A 40 0.23 -5.00 -16.47
CA ARG A 40 1.42 -5.05 -15.64
C ARG A 40 2.55 -5.14 -16.65
N THR A 41 3.15 -4.01 -16.95
CA THR A 41 4.34 -3.97 -17.78
C THR A 41 5.31 -4.93 -17.12
N PRO A 42 5.93 -5.86 -17.87
CA PRO A 42 6.99 -6.67 -17.29
C PRO A 42 8.02 -5.68 -16.77
N LEU A 43 8.25 -5.71 -15.46
CA LEU A 43 9.20 -4.83 -14.79
C LEU A 43 10.56 -5.10 -15.44
N ARG A 44 11.03 -4.19 -16.27
CA ARG A 44 12.39 -4.23 -16.82
C ARG A 44 13.31 -3.87 -15.65
N ILE A 45 13.94 -4.90 -15.08
CA ILE A 45 14.78 -4.81 -13.90
C ILE A 45 16.14 -4.22 -14.32
N GLN A 46 16.49 -3.05 -13.78
CA GLN A 46 17.87 -2.57 -13.71
C GLN A 46 18.21 -2.55 -12.22
N ALA A 47 18.62 -3.69 -11.68
CA ALA A 47 18.56 -3.99 -10.25
C ALA A 47 19.41 -3.03 -9.39
N ALA A 48 18.76 -2.19 -8.58
CA ALA A 48 19.37 -1.71 -7.35
C ALA A 48 19.13 -2.77 -6.26
N ARG A 49 20.16 -3.54 -5.93
CA ARG A 49 20.11 -4.50 -4.82
C ARG A 49 20.47 -3.77 -3.53
N ILE A 50 19.54 -3.74 -2.58
CA ILE A 50 19.70 -3.08 -1.27
C ILE A 50 19.38 -4.14 -0.21
N GLY A 51 20.28 -4.36 0.76
CA GLY A 51 20.08 -5.33 1.84
C GLY A 51 19.88 -6.79 1.37
N GLY A 52 20.48 -7.18 0.24
CA GLY A 52 20.38 -8.54 -0.31
C GLY A 52 19.11 -8.86 -1.10
N VAL A 53 18.13 -7.95 -1.16
CA VAL A 53 16.85 -8.09 -1.90
C VAL A 53 16.79 -7.14 -3.08
N GLU A 54 16.12 -7.55 -4.16
CA GLU A 54 15.88 -6.72 -5.34
C GLU A 54 14.74 -5.73 -5.08
N VAL A 55 15.02 -4.44 -5.28
CA VAL A 55 14.06 -3.36 -5.05
C VAL A 55 13.40 -2.96 -6.37
N PRO A 56 12.07 -2.69 -6.41
CA PRO A 56 11.40 -2.26 -7.63
C PRO A 56 11.78 -0.83 -8.04
N ASN A 57 12.24 -0.66 -9.28
CA ASN A 57 12.74 0.63 -9.76
C ASN A 57 11.67 1.72 -9.97
N GLN A 58 10.43 1.33 -10.31
CA GLN A 58 9.39 2.28 -10.72
C GLN A 58 8.56 2.83 -9.54
N LYS A 59 9.17 2.94 -8.35
CA LYS A 59 8.52 3.43 -7.14
C LYS A 59 9.39 4.47 -6.43
N TYR A 60 8.76 5.29 -5.60
CA TYR A 60 9.46 6.17 -4.67
C TYR A 60 10.21 5.36 -3.63
N VAL A 61 11.37 5.86 -3.20
CA VAL A 61 12.28 5.16 -2.28
C VAL A 61 11.55 4.66 -1.03
N GLU A 62 10.68 5.47 -0.44
CA GLU A 62 9.89 5.11 0.75
C GLU A 62 9.08 3.82 0.59
N PHE A 63 8.41 3.65 -0.55
CA PHE A 63 7.60 2.45 -0.84
C PHE A 63 8.44 1.30 -1.38
N SER A 64 9.57 1.62 -2.00
CA SER A 64 10.53 0.66 -2.51
C SER A 64 11.21 -0.10 -1.37
N LEU A 65 11.61 0.58 -0.29
CA LEU A 65 12.23 -0.04 0.88
C LEU A 65 11.29 -1.01 1.63
N GLN A 66 9.97 -0.79 1.57
CA GLN A 66 8.97 -1.65 2.23
C GLN A 66 8.86 -3.05 1.63
N TYR A 67 9.49 -3.31 0.48
CA TYR A 67 9.58 -4.66 -0.08
C TYR A 67 10.50 -5.57 0.72
N ILE A 68 11.43 -4.99 1.46
CA ILE A 68 12.35 -5.71 2.33
C ILE A 68 11.58 -6.17 3.58
N PHE A 69 11.53 -7.48 3.83
CA PHE A 69 10.86 -8.02 5.01
C PHE A 69 11.55 -7.54 6.29
N GLY A 70 10.79 -6.85 7.13
CA GLY A 70 11.28 -6.20 8.34
C GLY A 70 11.19 -4.68 8.27
N ILE A 71 11.16 -4.11 7.06
CA ILE A 71 10.99 -2.68 6.86
C ILE A 71 9.52 -2.38 6.57
N GLY A 72 8.89 -1.62 7.47
CA GLY A 72 7.55 -1.06 7.30
C GLY A 72 7.58 0.42 6.91
N HIS A 73 6.41 1.04 6.88
CA HIS A 73 6.26 2.47 6.56
C HIS A 73 7.01 3.39 7.55
N THR A 74 6.92 3.09 8.85
CA THR A 74 7.55 3.91 9.89
C THR A 74 9.08 3.83 9.84
N THR A 75 9.63 2.63 9.66
CA THR A 75 11.08 2.42 9.54
C THR A 75 11.62 2.97 8.24
N ALA A 76 10.88 2.86 7.12
CA ALA A 76 11.29 3.44 5.85
C ALA A 76 11.42 4.97 5.94
N LYS A 77 10.46 5.63 6.59
CA LYS A 77 10.54 7.07 6.87
C LYS A 77 11.71 7.43 7.79
N ALA A 78 11.97 6.62 8.80
CA ALA A 78 13.11 6.82 9.69
C ALA A 78 14.44 6.73 8.94
N ILE A 79 14.62 5.73 8.07
CA ILE A 79 15.82 5.54 7.24
C ILE A 79 16.04 6.73 6.30
N LEU A 80 14.98 7.24 5.68
CA LEU A 80 15.08 8.42 4.83
C LEU A 80 15.44 9.68 5.62
N ALA A 81 14.94 9.81 6.84
CA ALA A 81 15.27 10.92 7.72
C ALA A 81 16.72 10.84 8.23
N SER A 82 17.29 9.65 8.44
CA SER A 82 18.68 9.48 8.88
C SER A 82 19.68 9.65 7.74
N THR A 83 19.41 9.07 6.57
CA THR A 83 20.28 9.26 5.39
C THR A 83 20.20 10.67 4.81
N GLY A 84 19.10 11.40 5.03
CA GLY A 84 18.84 12.69 4.39
C GLY A 84 18.51 12.57 2.90
N VAL A 85 18.24 11.37 2.40
CA VAL A 85 17.90 11.13 0.99
C VAL A 85 16.48 11.60 0.70
N GLU A 86 16.32 12.41 -0.34
CA GLU A 86 15.01 12.88 -0.78
C GLU A 86 14.14 11.77 -1.37
N ASN A 87 12.82 11.97 -1.30
CA ASN A 87 11.82 11.06 -1.88
C ASN A 87 11.78 11.11 -3.41
N LYS A 88 12.84 10.61 -4.05
CA LYS A 88 12.95 10.45 -5.50
C LYS A 88 12.42 9.08 -5.94
N ARG A 89 12.39 8.85 -7.25
CA ARG A 89 12.17 7.49 -7.77
C ARG A 89 13.45 6.69 -7.65
N THR A 90 13.31 5.38 -7.46
CA THR A 90 14.45 4.46 -7.26
C THR A 90 15.39 4.43 -8.48
N LYS A 91 14.90 4.78 -9.67
CA LYS A 91 15.72 4.91 -10.90
C LYS A 91 16.70 6.07 -10.86
N ASP A 92 16.35 7.13 -10.15
CA ASP A 92 17.04 8.41 -10.20
C ASP A 92 18.00 8.57 -9.00
N LEU A 93 18.22 7.48 -8.25
CA LEU A 93 19.16 7.42 -7.12
C LEU A 93 20.59 7.38 -7.60
N THR A 94 21.47 8.13 -6.94
CA THR A 94 22.91 8.06 -7.19
C THR A 94 23.54 6.85 -6.48
N GLU A 95 24.73 6.45 -6.92
CA GLU A 95 25.45 5.31 -6.31
C GLU A 95 25.86 5.59 -4.84
N GLU A 96 26.09 6.85 -4.50
CA GLU A 96 26.39 7.31 -3.14
C GLU A 96 25.16 7.19 -2.22
N GLU A 97 24.00 7.66 -2.68
CA GLU A 97 22.71 7.50 -1.99
C GLU A 97 22.38 6.00 -1.79
N LEU A 98 22.70 5.14 -2.76
CA LEU A 98 22.50 3.69 -2.62
C LEU A 98 23.42 3.05 -1.58
N THR A 99 24.66 3.54 -1.45
CA THR A 99 25.63 3.00 -0.48
C THR A 99 25.25 3.38 0.94
N THR A 100 24.90 4.65 1.17
CA THR A 100 24.39 5.12 2.46
C THR A 100 23.11 4.39 2.89
N LEU A 101 22.16 4.19 1.96
CA LEU A 101 20.95 3.41 2.25
C LEU A 101 21.25 1.95 2.63
N ARG A 102 22.29 1.32 2.05
CA ARG A 102 22.69 -0.05 2.42
C ARG A 102 23.23 -0.09 3.84
N GLU A 103 24.16 0.80 4.17
CA GLU A 103 24.76 0.89 5.51
C GLU A 103 23.72 1.15 6.61
N GLU A 104 22.71 1.96 6.31
CA GLU A 104 21.62 2.19 7.26
C GLU A 104 20.68 1.00 7.39
N VAL A 105 20.35 0.31 6.29
CA VAL A 105 19.50 -0.88 6.32
C VAL A 105 20.15 -2.02 7.08
N ASP A 106 21.48 -2.19 6.97
CA ASP A 106 22.23 -3.26 7.63
C ASP A 106 22.21 -3.16 9.17
N LYS A 107 21.93 -1.97 9.73
CA LYS A 107 21.74 -1.79 11.19
C LYS A 107 20.47 -2.47 11.69
N TYR A 108 19.50 -2.72 10.83
CA TYR A 108 18.25 -3.38 11.18
C TYR A 108 18.34 -4.88 10.90
N THR A 109 17.74 -5.69 11.78
CA THR A 109 17.57 -7.11 11.50
C THR A 109 16.56 -7.26 10.37
N VAL A 110 16.96 -7.88 9.26
CA VAL A 110 16.18 -7.94 8.03
C VAL A 110 16.02 -9.38 7.53
N GLU A 111 14.94 -9.66 6.79
CA GLU A 111 14.69 -10.88 6.02
C GLU A 111 14.97 -12.18 6.78
N GLY A 112 16.08 -12.85 6.45
CA GLY A 112 16.43 -14.18 6.91
C GLY A 112 16.53 -14.25 8.42
N ASP A 113 17.12 -13.22 9.03
CA ASP A 113 17.34 -13.22 10.48
C ASP A 113 16.04 -12.98 11.24
N LEU A 114 15.17 -12.08 10.77
CA LEU A 114 13.84 -11.91 11.34
C LEU A 114 12.96 -13.15 11.17
N ARG A 115 13.03 -13.83 10.02
CA ARG A 115 12.29 -15.07 9.76
C ARG A 115 12.77 -16.20 10.67
N ARG A 116 14.10 -16.34 10.85
CA ARG A 116 14.71 -17.30 11.76
C ARG A 116 14.34 -17.00 13.20
N PHE A 117 14.48 -15.75 13.65
CA PHE A 117 14.12 -15.30 14.99
C PHE A 117 12.66 -15.65 15.34
N ASN A 118 11.72 -15.30 14.46
CA ASN A 118 10.30 -15.62 14.65
C ASN A 118 10.03 -17.14 14.63
N SER A 119 10.69 -17.88 13.74
CA SER A 119 10.54 -19.34 13.67
C SER A 119 11.06 -20.03 14.92
N LEU A 120 12.21 -19.61 15.45
CA LEU A 120 12.78 -20.09 16.70
C LEU A 120 11.86 -19.79 17.88
N ASN A 121 11.31 -18.58 17.96
CA ASN A 121 10.35 -18.23 19.01
C ASN A 121 9.09 -19.10 18.96
N ILE A 122 8.53 -19.36 17.76
CA ILE A 122 7.37 -20.25 17.62
C ILE A 122 7.74 -21.70 17.97
N LYS A 123 8.93 -22.16 17.57
CA LYS A 123 9.42 -23.50 17.89
C LYS A 123 9.58 -23.69 19.40
N ARG A 124 10.22 -22.72 20.07
CA ARG A 124 10.34 -22.66 21.53
C ARG A 124 8.98 -22.74 22.22
N LEU A 125 7.97 -21.97 21.77
CA LEU A 125 6.62 -22.03 22.35
C LEU A 125 5.97 -23.42 22.21
N LYS A 126 6.21 -24.11 21.09
CA LYS A 126 5.71 -25.47 20.85
C LYS A 126 6.41 -26.48 21.76
N GLU A 127 7.73 -26.41 21.89
CA GLU A 127 8.53 -27.30 22.74
C GLU A 127 8.16 -27.16 24.22
N ILE A 128 7.92 -25.94 24.70
CA ILE A 128 7.45 -25.69 26.08
C ILE A 128 6.06 -26.30 26.35
N GLY A 129 5.22 -26.49 25.32
CA GLY A 129 3.88 -27.07 25.50
C GLY A 129 2.85 -26.13 26.15
N CYS A 130 3.14 -24.83 26.26
CA CYS A 130 2.21 -23.81 26.77
C CYS A 130 0.94 -23.70 25.92
N TYR A 131 -0.13 -23.08 26.44
CA TYR A 131 -1.39 -22.91 25.70
C TYR A 131 -1.19 -22.32 24.30
N ARG A 132 -0.37 -21.26 24.18
CA ARG A 132 -0.03 -20.63 22.90
C ARG A 132 0.66 -21.62 21.95
N GLY A 133 1.62 -22.40 22.47
CA GLY A 133 2.32 -23.46 21.74
C GLY A 133 1.38 -24.52 21.18
N ARG A 134 0.46 -25.04 22.00
CA ARG A 134 -0.56 -26.02 21.57
C ARG A 134 -1.46 -25.44 20.48
N ARG A 135 -1.83 -24.16 20.56
CA ARG A 135 -2.61 -23.47 19.51
C ARG A 135 -1.82 -23.29 18.22
N HIS A 136 -0.52 -23.00 18.31
CA HIS A 136 0.39 -22.95 17.17
C HIS A 136 0.57 -24.32 16.50
N TYR A 137 0.61 -25.41 17.28
CA TYR A 137 0.64 -26.79 16.79
C TYR A 137 -0.66 -27.17 16.07
N ASN A 138 -1.81 -26.86 16.68
CA ASN A 138 -3.14 -27.17 16.14
C ASN A 138 -3.63 -26.24 15.02
N ASN A 139 -2.81 -25.28 14.56
CA ASN A 139 -3.20 -24.24 13.58
C ASN A 139 -4.52 -23.52 13.95
N LEU A 140 -4.64 -23.12 15.21
CA LEU A 140 -5.75 -22.33 15.74
C LEU A 140 -5.27 -20.92 16.13
N PRO A 141 -6.19 -19.93 16.17
CA PRO A 141 -5.84 -18.59 16.61
C PRO A 141 -5.39 -18.59 18.08
N VAL A 142 -4.38 -17.78 18.36
CA VAL A 142 -3.63 -17.78 19.63
C VAL A 142 -4.11 -16.69 20.60
N ARG A 143 -4.72 -15.62 20.08
CA ARG A 143 -5.12 -14.41 20.84
C ARG A 143 -6.53 -14.50 21.45
N GLY A 144 -6.97 -15.68 21.88
CA GLY A 144 -8.31 -15.87 22.48
C GLY A 144 -9.51 -15.72 21.52
N GLN A 145 -9.26 -15.67 20.22
CA GLN A 145 -10.33 -15.54 19.21
C GLN A 145 -11.21 -16.80 19.16
N ARG A 146 -12.52 -16.62 18.95
CA ARG A 146 -13.50 -17.71 18.83
C ARG A 146 -13.18 -18.61 17.62
N THR A 147 -13.16 -19.93 17.83
CA THR A 147 -12.78 -20.91 16.78
C THR A 147 -13.95 -21.61 16.09
N LYS A 148 -15.18 -21.41 16.58
CA LYS A 148 -16.39 -22.07 16.06
C LYS A 148 -16.74 -21.57 14.65
N ASN A 149 -16.73 -20.25 14.44
CA ASN A 149 -17.18 -19.62 13.19
C ASN A 149 -16.00 -19.12 12.35
N ASN A 150 -15.31 -18.06 12.81
CA ASN A 150 -14.38 -17.28 11.99
C ASN A 150 -12.91 -17.57 12.39
N ALA A 151 -12.32 -18.59 11.77
CA ALA A 151 -10.90 -18.93 11.97
C ALA A 151 -10.20 -19.40 10.69
N ARG A 152 -10.74 -19.07 9.50
CA ARG A 152 -10.28 -19.61 8.21
C ARG A 152 -8.88 -19.18 7.81
N THR A 153 -8.48 -17.94 8.09
CA THR A 153 -7.10 -17.48 7.83
C THR A 153 -6.05 -18.36 8.53
N ARG A 154 -6.37 -18.90 9.71
CA ARG A 154 -5.46 -19.76 10.48
C ARG A 154 -5.65 -21.26 10.21
N LYS A 155 -6.90 -21.72 10.06
CA LYS A 155 -7.25 -23.14 9.76
C LYS A 155 -6.97 -23.54 8.31
N GLY A 156 -6.86 -22.58 7.39
CA GLY A 156 -6.77 -22.82 5.96
C GLY A 156 -8.12 -22.96 5.26
N LYS A 157 -8.05 -23.35 3.97
CA LYS A 157 -9.23 -23.56 3.11
C LYS A 157 -10.18 -24.58 3.73
N ALA A 158 -11.49 -24.41 3.51
CA ALA A 158 -12.49 -25.32 4.04
C ALA A 158 -12.33 -26.70 3.40
N LYS A 159 -11.92 -27.70 4.18
CA LYS A 159 -11.94 -29.11 3.77
C LYS A 159 -13.38 -29.62 3.89
N PRO A 160 -14.05 -30.01 2.80
CA PRO A 160 -15.36 -30.66 2.89
C PRO A 160 -15.20 -31.99 3.63
N ILE A 161 -16.22 -32.34 4.42
CA ILE A 161 -16.33 -33.70 4.96
C ILE A 161 -16.81 -34.57 3.81
N ALA A 162 -16.14 -35.70 3.57
CA ALA A 162 -16.53 -36.65 2.52
C ALA A 162 -18.02 -37.01 2.67
N GLY A 163 -18.78 -36.92 1.57
CA GLY A 163 -20.22 -37.20 1.55
C GLY A 163 -21.15 -36.02 1.83
N LYS A 164 -20.65 -34.86 2.30
CA LYS A 164 -21.51 -33.68 2.52
C LYS A 164 -21.50 -32.77 1.29
N LYS A 165 -22.53 -32.89 0.43
CA LYS A 165 -22.77 -31.93 -0.67
C LYS A 165 -22.86 -30.53 -0.06
N ILE A 166 -21.91 -29.66 -0.41
CA ILE A 166 -21.98 -28.25 -0.09
C ILE A 166 -23.06 -27.68 -0.99
N GLY A 167 -24.24 -27.40 -0.42
CA GLY A 167 -25.30 -26.69 -1.14
C GLY A 167 -24.70 -25.39 -1.69
N ARG A 168 -24.69 -25.26 -3.02
CA ARG A 168 -24.37 -23.99 -3.67
C ARG A 168 -25.46 -23.01 -3.23
N LYS A 169 -25.08 -21.96 -2.51
CA LYS A 169 -25.87 -20.75 -2.35
C LYS A 169 -25.47 -19.78 -3.44
#